data_AF-A0A2G6THH7-F1
#
_entry.id   AF-A0A2G6THH7-F1
#
_cell.length_a   1.000
_cell.length_b   1.000
_cell.length_c   1.000
_cell.angle_alpha   90.00
_cell.angle_beta   90.00
_cell.angle_gamma   90.00
#
_symmetry.space_group_name_H-M   'P 1'
#
loop_
_entity.id
_entity.type
_entity.pdbx_description
1 polymer ?
#
loop_
_entity_poly.entity_id
_entity_poly.type
_entity_poly.pdbx_seq_one_letter_code
_entity_poly.pdbx_strand_id
1 'polypeptide(L)'
;MTSKERNEVEDHIIKTAGFDQTTKGYQAIKLLFNKNEWDFWLLLEPQLHQDLAIWLQQIGLKVEIRADKVNLTEDAIIHYYSSVMGLKAEPREQEKSYWERYNIIVKKD
;
A
#
# COMPACT_ATOMS: atom_id res chain seq x y z
N MET A 1 0.17 5.36 -7.29
CA MET A 1 -0.67 4.15 -7.31
C MET A 1 -2.11 4.61 -7.19
N THR A 2 -3.08 3.97 -7.83
CA THR A 2 -4.49 4.33 -7.68
C THR A 2 -5.02 3.84 -6.32
N SER A 3 -6.08 4.46 -5.80
CA SER A 3 -6.72 3.99 -4.56
C SER A 3 -7.23 2.55 -4.68
N LYS A 4 -7.59 2.11 -5.89
CA LYS A 4 -8.04 0.74 -6.17
C LYS A 4 -6.89 -0.25 -6.01
N GLU A 5 -5.75 -0.01 -6.67
CA GLU A 5 -4.55 -0.86 -6.56
C GLU A 5 -4.08 -0.98 -5.10
N ARG A 6 -4.15 0.12 -4.34
CA ARG A 6 -3.84 0.13 -2.91
C ARG A 6 -4.76 -0.78 -2.10
N ASN A 7 -6.07 -0.70 -2.34
CA ASN A 7 -7.05 -1.53 -1.67
C ASN A 7 -6.87 -3.01 -2.04
N GLU A 8 -6.53 -3.32 -3.29
CA GLU A 8 -6.23 -4.69 -3.71
C GLU A 8 -5.03 -5.29 -2.95
N VAL A 9 -3.98 -4.50 -2.70
CA VAL A 9 -2.85 -4.96 -1.86
C VAL A 9 -3.29 -5.20 -0.43
N GLU A 10 -4.04 -4.26 0.15
CA GLU A 10 -4.55 -4.37 1.52
C GLU A 10 -5.41 -5.63 1.69
N ASP A 11 -6.36 -5.85 0.79
CA ASP A 11 -7.26 -7.00 0.79
C ASP A 11 -6.49 -8.31 0.59
N HIS A 12 -5.49 -8.31 -0.29
CA HIS A 12 -4.63 -9.48 -0.48
C HIS A 12 -3.87 -9.83 0.79
N ILE A 13 -3.30 -8.86 1.50
CA ILE A 13 -2.58 -9.07 2.76
C ILE A 13 -3.53 -9.63 3.82
N ILE A 14 -4.70 -9.01 4.01
CA ILE A 14 -5.73 -9.46 4.96
C ILE A 14 -6.13 -10.92 4.68
N LYS A 15 -6.38 -11.25 3.41
CA LYS A 15 -6.73 -12.61 2.98
C LYS A 15 -5.59 -13.60 3.18
N THR A 16 -4.36 -13.20 2.89
CA THR A 16 -3.15 -14.04 3.07
C THR A 16 -2.92 -14.38 4.54
N ALA A 17 -3.20 -13.43 5.44
CA ALA A 17 -3.12 -13.64 6.88
C ALA A 17 -4.29 -14.48 7.45
N GLY A 18 -5.35 -14.71 6.68
CA GLY A 18 -6.58 -15.33 7.17
C GLY A 18 -7.34 -14.43 8.16
N PHE A 19 -7.16 -13.12 8.08
CA PHE A 19 -7.83 -12.18 8.97
C PHE A 19 -9.25 -11.88 8.51
N ASP A 20 -10.17 -11.79 9.47
CA ASP A 20 -11.53 -11.28 9.28
C ASP A 20 -11.72 -9.94 10.03
N GLN A 21 -12.85 -9.29 9.81
CA GLN A 21 -13.16 -7.98 10.39
C GLN A 21 -13.18 -7.94 11.92
N THR A 22 -13.28 -9.09 12.58
CA THR A 22 -13.29 -9.22 14.05
C THR A 22 -11.88 -9.38 14.61
N THR A 23 -10.90 -9.78 13.79
CA THR A 23 -9.52 -9.95 14.23
C THR A 23 -8.81 -8.63 14.47
N LYS A 24 -7.95 -8.59 15.50
CA LYS A 24 -7.06 -7.44 15.75
C LYS A 24 -6.09 -7.21 14.59
N GLY A 25 -5.65 -8.29 13.94
CA GLY A 25 -4.78 -8.24 12.75
C GLY A 25 -5.42 -7.46 11.61
N TYR A 26 -6.70 -7.68 11.32
CA TYR A 26 -7.44 -6.89 10.34
C TYR A 26 -7.41 -5.40 10.68
N GLN A 27 -7.75 -5.04 11.92
CA GLN A 27 -7.77 -3.64 12.35
C GLN A 27 -6.39 -2.98 12.26
N ALA A 28 -5.34 -3.72 12.63
CA ALA A 28 -3.96 -3.24 12.52
C ALA A 28 -3.59 -2.96 11.05
N ILE A 29 -3.85 -3.90 10.13
CA ILE A 29 -3.55 -3.69 8.70
C ILE A 29 -4.35 -2.52 8.13
N LYS A 30 -5.64 -2.40 8.44
CA LYS A 30 -6.46 -1.23 8.05
C LYS A 30 -5.85 0.07 8.56
N LEU A 31 -5.39 0.10 9.81
CA LEU A 31 -4.76 1.27 10.39
C LEU A 31 -3.46 1.63 9.64
N LEU A 32 -2.63 0.64 9.32
CA LEU A 32 -1.38 0.85 8.58
C LEU A 32 -1.65 1.44 7.19
N PHE A 33 -2.61 0.88 6.46
CA PHE A 33 -2.95 1.35 5.11
C PHE A 33 -3.67 2.69 5.12
N ASN A 34 -4.32 3.08 6.21
CA ASN A 34 -4.93 4.40 6.35
C ASN A 34 -3.90 5.48 6.74
N LYS A 35 -3.01 5.17 7.69
CA LYS A 35 -2.06 6.13 8.25
C LYS A 35 -0.69 6.13 7.58
N ASN A 36 -0.37 5.10 6.80
CA ASN A 36 0.97 4.79 6.31
C ASN A 36 1.99 4.52 7.43
N GLU A 37 1.56 4.44 8.68
CA GLU A 37 2.45 4.18 9.81
C GLU A 37 1.72 3.56 11.00
N TRP A 38 2.49 2.88 11.84
CA TRP A 38 2.14 2.47 13.19
C TRP A 38 3.10 3.12 14.16
N ASP A 39 2.62 4.02 15.01
CA ASP A 39 3.39 4.58 16.13
C ASP A 39 3.18 3.71 17.37
N PHE A 40 4.23 3.01 17.83
CA PHE A 40 4.11 2.08 18.95
C PHE A 40 3.78 2.76 20.28
N TRP A 41 4.05 4.07 20.43
CA TRP A 41 3.67 4.82 21.63
C TRP A 41 2.16 5.05 21.74
N LEU A 42 1.45 5.02 20.61
CA LEU A 42 0.02 5.28 20.53
C LEU A 42 -0.81 3.98 20.47
N LEU A 43 -0.14 2.83 20.40
CA LEU A 43 -0.79 1.54 20.21
C LEU A 43 -0.94 0.79 21.54
N LEU A 44 -2.12 0.23 21.75
CA LEU A 44 -2.44 -0.59 22.93
C LEU A 44 -1.63 -1.89 23.00
N GLU A 45 -1.24 -2.45 21.85
CA GLU A 45 -0.57 -3.75 21.75
C GLU A 45 0.67 -3.68 20.84
N PRO A 46 1.77 -3.04 21.27
CA PRO A 46 2.95 -2.84 20.44
C PRO A 46 3.58 -4.16 19.96
N GLN A 47 3.57 -5.21 20.79
CA GLN A 47 4.10 -6.53 20.42
C GLN A 47 3.37 -7.13 19.21
N LEU A 48 2.03 -7.07 19.19
CA LEU A 48 1.22 -7.55 18.07
C LEU A 48 1.62 -6.84 16.76
N HIS A 49 1.81 -5.52 16.82
CA HIS A 49 2.17 -4.72 15.64
C HIS A 49 3.60 -5.00 15.19
N GLN A 50 4.52 -5.26 16.12
CA GLN A 50 5.88 -5.66 15.80
C GLN A 50 5.92 -7.04 15.13
N ASP A 51 5.20 -8.02 15.67
CA ASP A 51 5.10 -9.37 15.08
C ASP A 51 4.47 -9.32 13.69
N LEU A 52 3.41 -8.51 13.52
CA LEU A 52 2.79 -8.26 12.22
C LEU A 52 3.76 -7.58 11.26
N ALA A 53 4.55 -6.60 11.71
CA ALA A 53 5.51 -5.92 10.84
C ALA A 53 6.59 -6.88 10.32
N ILE A 54 7.08 -7.78 11.19
CA ILE A 54 8.02 -8.84 10.80
C ILE A 54 7.37 -9.76 9.77
N TRP A 55 6.13 -10.20 10.03
CA TRP A 55 5.38 -11.04 9.10
C TRP A 55 5.14 -10.35 7.75
N LEU A 56 4.84 -9.05 7.73
CA LEU A 56 4.68 -8.26 6.51
C LEU A 56 5.96 -8.28 5.65
N GLN A 57 7.14 -8.16 6.28
CA GLN A 57 8.41 -8.29 5.56
C GLN A 57 8.60 -9.70 4.99
N GLN A 58 8.20 -10.74 5.73
CA GLN A 58 8.32 -12.14 5.28
C GLN A 58 7.46 -12.44 4.04
N ILE A 59 6.27 -11.83 3.93
CA ILE A 59 5.42 -11.97 2.73
C ILE A 59 5.85 -11.06 1.57
N GLY A 60 6.91 -10.27 1.76
CA GLY A 60 7.49 -9.42 0.71
C GLY A 60 7.04 -7.96 0.73
N LEU A 61 6.27 -7.53 1.74
CA LEU A 61 5.94 -6.11 1.92
C LEU A 61 7.08 -5.42 2.66
N LYS A 62 7.83 -4.58 1.95
CA LYS A 62 9.03 -3.89 2.45
C LYS A 62 8.69 -2.72 3.39
N VAL A 63 8.03 -3.00 4.50
CA VAL A 63 7.81 -2.02 5.58
C VAL A 63 9.13 -1.66 6.25
N GLU A 64 9.28 -0.40 6.65
CA GLU A 64 10.42 0.08 7.41
C GLU A 64 10.10 -0.03 8.91
N ILE A 65 10.83 -0.88 9.63
CA ILE A 65 10.66 -1.07 11.07
C ILE A 65 11.72 -0.23 11.80
N ARG A 66 11.27 0.69 12.66
CA ARG A 66 12.08 1.50 13.57
C ARG A 66 11.79 1.10 15.02
N ALA A 67 12.58 1.65 15.94
CA ALA A 67 12.43 1.34 17.37
C ALA A 67 11.07 1.78 17.93
N ASP A 68 10.53 2.87 17.41
CA ASP A 68 9.31 3.54 17.89
C ASP A 68 8.12 3.39 16.94
N LYS A 69 8.36 2.98 15.68
CA LYS A 69 7.29 2.92 14.68
C LYS A 69 7.58 2.01 13.51
N VAL A 70 6.55 1.74 12.72
CA VAL A 70 6.62 1.09 11.41
C VAL A 70 6.11 2.06 10.36
N ASN A 71 6.84 2.25 9.26
CA ASN A 71 6.40 3.05 8.13
C ASN A 71 6.10 2.16 6.92
N LEU A 72 5.02 2.48 6.21
CA LEU A 72 4.65 1.88 4.94
C LEU A 72 4.76 2.95 3.84
N THR A 73 5.76 2.82 2.97
CA THR A 73 5.97 3.75 1.86
C THR A 73 5.15 3.32 0.63
N GLU A 74 4.83 4.28 -0.25
CA GLU A 74 4.12 3.97 -1.50
C GLU A 74 4.94 3.00 -2.38
N ASP A 75 6.27 3.17 -2.42
CA ASP A 75 7.17 2.28 -3.16
C ASP A 75 7.12 0.83 -2.65
N ALA A 76 6.99 0.63 -1.34
CA ALA A 76 6.83 -0.71 -0.77
C ALA A 76 5.53 -1.36 -1.23
N ILE A 77 4.44 -0.60 -1.33
CA ILE A 77 3.14 -1.10 -1.82
C ILE A 77 3.22 -1.40 -3.32
N ILE A 78 3.81 -0.51 -4.12
CA ILE A 78 4.01 -0.73 -5.58
C ILE A 78 4.87 -1.96 -5.83
N HIS A 79 5.95 -2.14 -5.05
CA HIS A 79 6.81 -3.32 -5.14
C HIS A 79 6.02 -4.59 -4.82
N TYR A 80 5.21 -4.58 -3.76
CA TYR A 80 4.37 -5.72 -3.40
C TYR A 80 3.34 -6.05 -4.49
N TYR A 81 2.64 -5.03 -5.00
CA TYR A 81 1.64 -5.19 -6.06
C TYR A 81 2.23 -5.84 -7.32
N SER A 82 3.41 -5.38 -7.75
CA SER A 82 4.08 -5.90 -8.93
C SER A 82 4.80 -7.24 -8.72
N SER A 83 5.48 -7.41 -7.59
CA SER A 83 6.41 -8.52 -7.36
C SER A 83 5.79 -9.70 -6.63
N VAL A 84 4.83 -9.45 -5.73
CA VAL A 84 4.17 -10.50 -4.93
C VAL A 84 2.84 -10.89 -5.53
N MET A 85 1.98 -9.92 -5.87
CA MET A 85 0.69 -10.21 -6.51
C MET A 85 0.82 -10.51 -8.01
N GLY A 86 1.97 -10.20 -8.63
CA GLY A 86 2.20 -10.40 -10.06
C GLY A 86 1.31 -9.54 -10.96
N LEU A 87 0.72 -8.48 -10.40
CA LEU A 87 -0.18 -7.59 -11.13
C LEU A 87 0.62 -6.49 -11.82
N LYS A 88 0.28 -6.20 -13.08
CA LYS A 88 0.81 -5.03 -13.78
C LYS A 88 -0.02 -3.83 -13.36
N ALA A 89 0.61 -2.86 -12.70
CA ALA A 89 0.01 -1.55 -12.47
C ALA A 89 -0.53 -1.01 -13.80
N GLU A 90 -1.76 -0.47 -13.79
CA GLU A 90 -2.32 0.08 -15.01
C GLU A 90 -1.39 1.20 -15.51
N PRO A 91 -1.06 1.24 -16.81
CA PRO A 91 -0.24 2.32 -17.34
C PRO A 91 -0.97 3.63 -17.03
N ARG A 92 -0.38 4.47 -16.18
CA ARG A 92 -0.87 5.83 -15.99
C ARG A 92 -0.85 6.46 -17.38
N GLU A 93 -2.01 6.82 -17.93
CA GLU A 93 -2.03 7.69 -19.09
C GLU A 93 -1.18 8.90 -18.72
N GLN A 94 -0.08 9.11 -19.45
CA GLN A 94 0.70 10.33 -19.30
C GLN A 94 -0.29 11.48 -19.46
N GLU A 95 -0.47 12.30 -18.43
CA GLU A 95 -1.26 13.51 -18.56
C GLU A 95 -0.68 14.30 -19.73
N LYS A 96 -1.42 14.34 -20.84
CA LYS A 96 -1.00 15.09 -22.01
C LYS A 96 -0.70 16.51 -21.58
N SER A 97 0.51 16.96 -21.84
CA SER A 97 0.95 18.34 -21.64
C SER A 97 -0.07 19.29 -22.28
N TYR A 98 -0.27 20.48 -21.70
CA TYR A 98 -1.13 21.52 -22.27
C TYR A 98 -0.87 21.73 -23.78
N TRP A 99 0.40 21.66 -24.20
CA TRP A 99 0.81 21.80 -25.60
C TRP A 99 0.36 20.65 -26.52
N GLU A 100 0.29 19.42 -26.00
CA GLU A 100 -0.20 18.27 -26.74
C GLU A 100 -1.72 18.34 -26.95
N ARG A 101 -2.45 18.93 -25.99
CA ARG A 101 -3.88 19.22 -26.12
C ARG A 101 -4.13 20.33 -27.15
N TYR A 102 -3.31 21.38 -27.13
CA TYR A 102 -3.42 22.50 -28.07
C TYR A 102 -3.14 22.09 -29.52
N ASN A 103 -2.12 21.26 -29.76
CA ASN A 103 -1.78 20.78 -31.11
C ASN A 103 -2.84 19.87 -31.75
N ILE A 104 -3.70 19.22 -30.96
CA ILE A 104 -4.82 18.43 -31.49
C ILE A 104 -5.95 19.35 -31.97
N ILE A 105 -6.12 20.50 -31.33
CA ILE A 105 -7.15 21.49 -31.70
C ILE A 105 -6.73 22.24 -32.97
N VAL A 106 -5.46 22.61 -33.09
CA VAL A 106 -4.96 23.40 -34.23
C VAL A 106 -4.82 22.60 -35.53
N LYS A 107 -4.65 21.27 -35.45
CA LYS A 107 -4.55 20.40 -36.65
C LYS A 107 -5.91 19.95 -37.23
N LYS A 108 -7.02 20.47 -36.70
CA LYS A 108 -8.37 20.12 -37.14
C LYS A 108 -9.00 21.15 -38.09
N ASP A 109 -8.25 22.18 -38.46
CA ASP A 109 -8.53 23.15 -39.52
C ASP A 109 -7.52 22.99 -40.67
#